data_AF-A0A1F8P1M2-F1
#
_entry.id   AF-A0A1F8P1M2-F1
#
_cell.length_a   1.000
_cell.length_b   1.000
_cell.length_c   1.000
_cell.angle_alpha   90.00
_cell.angle_beta   90.00
_cell.angle_gamma   90.00
#
_symmetry.space_group_name_H-M   'P 1'
#
loop_
_entity.id
_entity.type
_entity.pdbx_description
1 polymer ?
#
loop_
_entity_poly.entity_id
_entity_poly.type
_entity_poly.pdbx_seq_one_letter_code
_entity_poly.pdbx_strand_id
1 'polypeptide(L)'
;MELLEVPDVGPKRVASFWKELGITTLAELETAARKGLLQTLSGIGERTEKRILQNIEFMKSRQSDRVSIGVAWLLAKSILDRLRELPEVSKAQVAGSLRRGWETVSDLDFVVVSDDSVQVIEKIFKIPDIRKVISHGEKKVSIRLEGGIRSQIWVHSPQHFGSALQYATGSQAHNVKLREFASNLGYSLSEFGFKREDGSEILCPDETVVYETLGLPWIAPELR
;
A
#
# COMPACT_ATOMS: atom_id res chain seq x y z
N MET A 1 -12.49 13.10 21.71
CA MET A 1 -11.32 13.39 20.85
C MET A 1 -11.52 12.88 19.42
N GLU A 2 -12.18 11.73 19.21
CA GLU A 2 -12.42 11.13 17.87
C GLU A 2 -13.07 12.06 16.83
N LEU A 3 -13.98 12.95 17.21
CA LEU A 3 -14.65 13.86 16.26
C LEU A 3 -13.68 14.82 15.55
N LEU A 4 -12.56 15.18 16.21
CA LEU A 4 -11.52 16.04 15.63
C LEU A 4 -10.62 15.29 14.64
N GLU A 5 -10.66 13.96 14.65
CA GLU A 5 -9.91 13.14 13.70
C GLU A 5 -10.61 13.05 12.34
N VAL A 6 -11.91 13.39 12.27
CA VAL A 6 -12.67 13.46 11.02
C VAL A 6 -12.11 14.61 10.18
N PRO A 7 -11.53 14.34 8.99
CA PRO A 7 -11.06 15.40 8.11
C PRO A 7 -12.19 16.40 7.83
N ASP A 8 -11.83 17.69 7.75
CA ASP A 8 -12.77 18.83 7.62
C ASP A 8 -13.71 19.08 8.81
N VAL A 9 -13.56 18.36 9.93
CA VAL A 9 -14.25 18.65 11.19
C VAL A 9 -13.27 19.29 12.18
N GLY A 10 -13.15 20.61 12.10
CA GLY A 10 -12.32 21.39 13.02
C GLY A 10 -13.01 21.70 14.37
N PRO A 11 -12.27 22.24 15.35
CA PRO A 11 -12.79 22.52 16.71
C PRO A 11 -14.07 23.36 16.75
N LYS A 12 -14.24 24.32 15.83
CA LYS A 12 -15.45 25.13 15.73
C LYS A 12 -16.70 24.30 15.39
N ARG A 13 -16.57 23.33 14.49
CA ARG A 13 -17.66 22.43 14.09
C ARG A 13 -17.98 21.41 15.17
N VAL A 14 -16.95 20.86 15.82
CA VAL A 14 -17.16 19.98 16.99
C VAL A 14 -17.95 20.71 18.08
N ALA A 15 -17.63 21.98 18.33
CA ALA A 15 -18.37 22.79 19.29
C ALA A 15 -19.84 23.02 18.87
N SER A 16 -20.13 23.26 17.58
CA SER A 16 -21.52 23.42 17.10
C SER A 16 -22.30 22.10 17.17
N PHE A 17 -21.68 20.97 16.78
CA PHE A 17 -22.28 19.64 16.89
C PHE A 17 -22.70 19.31 18.33
N TRP A 18 -21.83 19.64 19.29
CA TRP A 18 -22.12 19.42 20.70
C TRP A 18 -23.19 20.38 21.23
N LYS A 19 -23.06 21.69 20.98
CA LYS A 19 -23.98 22.69 21.55
C LYS A 19 -25.39 22.64 20.96
N GLU A 20 -25.50 22.40 19.66
CA GLU A 20 -26.78 22.51 18.95
C GLU A 20 -27.48 21.16 18.74
N LEU A 21 -26.71 20.07 18.58
CA LEU A 21 -27.26 18.73 18.32
C LEU A 21 -26.93 17.70 19.41
N GLY A 22 -26.17 18.08 20.44
CA GLY A 22 -25.78 17.16 21.53
C GLY A 22 -24.84 16.03 21.09
N ILE A 23 -24.23 16.12 19.91
CA ILE A 23 -23.39 15.07 19.34
C ILE A 23 -22.04 15.05 20.05
N THR A 24 -21.68 13.90 20.61
CA THR A 24 -20.43 13.68 21.35
C THR A 24 -19.60 12.53 20.78
N THR A 25 -20.21 11.62 20.02
CA THR A 25 -19.54 10.44 19.45
C THR A 25 -19.54 10.43 17.92
N LEU A 26 -18.61 9.68 17.32
CA LEU A 26 -18.52 9.50 15.88
C LEU A 26 -19.78 8.82 15.30
N ALA A 27 -20.38 7.87 16.03
CA ALA A 27 -21.60 7.17 15.63
C ALA A 27 -22.83 8.09 15.61
N GLU A 28 -22.94 9.00 16.58
CA GLU A 28 -23.97 10.03 16.61
C GLU A 28 -23.81 11.01 15.44
N LEU A 29 -22.57 11.44 15.15
CA LEU A 29 -22.28 12.32 14.02
C LEU A 29 -22.68 11.68 12.69
N GLU A 30 -22.36 10.40 12.49
CA GLU A 30 -22.75 9.66 11.28
C GLU A 30 -24.27 9.58 11.15
N THR A 31 -24.96 9.23 12.25
CA THR A 31 -26.42 9.11 12.26
C THR A 31 -27.08 10.44 11.91
N ALA A 32 -26.56 11.54 12.45
CA ALA A 32 -27.03 12.89 12.15
C ALA A 32 -26.79 13.25 10.67
N ALA A 33 -25.59 12.96 10.14
CA ALA A 33 -25.25 13.21 8.74
C ALA A 33 -26.12 12.39 7.77
N ARG A 34 -26.39 11.12 8.07
CA ARG A 34 -27.27 10.26 7.24
C ARG A 34 -28.73 10.74 7.24
N LYS A 35 -29.16 11.38 8.32
CA LYS A 35 -30.52 11.94 8.47
C LYS A 35 -30.64 13.36 7.92
N GLY A 36 -29.58 13.96 7.38
CA GLY A 36 -29.60 15.35 6.90
C GLY A 36 -29.61 16.40 8.01
N LEU A 37 -29.39 15.99 9.26
CA LEU A 37 -29.54 16.86 10.44
C LEU A 37 -28.38 17.85 10.60
N LEU A 38 -27.24 17.63 9.93
CA LEU A 38 -26.12 18.58 10.04
C LEU A 38 -26.37 19.84 9.21
N GLN A 39 -27.30 19.79 8.24
CA GLN A 39 -27.65 20.93 7.39
C GLN A 39 -28.40 22.03 8.13
N THR A 40 -28.94 21.75 9.32
CA THR A 40 -29.59 22.77 10.18
C THR A 40 -28.57 23.71 10.83
N LEU A 41 -27.28 23.34 10.82
CA LEU A 41 -26.20 24.09 11.44
C LEU A 41 -25.63 25.14 10.49
N SER A 42 -25.35 26.32 11.04
CA SER A 42 -24.77 27.42 10.28
C SER A 42 -23.42 27.03 9.66
N GLY A 43 -23.29 27.20 8.34
CA GLY A 43 -22.08 26.90 7.59
C GLY A 43 -21.90 25.44 7.16
N ILE A 44 -22.94 24.61 7.30
CA ILE A 44 -22.96 23.23 6.80
C ILE A 44 -24.10 23.09 5.78
N GLY A 45 -23.74 23.08 4.50
CA GLY A 45 -24.65 22.71 3.42
C GLY A 45 -24.53 21.24 3.04
N GLU A 46 -25.41 20.77 2.16
CA GLU A 46 -25.48 19.39 1.66
C GLU A 46 -24.12 18.83 1.20
N ARG A 47 -23.33 19.63 0.48
CA ARG A 47 -21.98 19.23 0.02
C ARG A 47 -21.02 18.96 1.17
N THR A 48 -21.09 19.76 2.23
CA THR A 48 -20.24 19.62 3.42
C THR A 48 -20.66 18.40 4.23
N GLU A 49 -21.97 18.17 4.39
CA GLU A 49 -22.51 17.00 5.09
C GLU A 49 -22.12 15.70 4.38
N LYS A 50 -22.29 15.63 3.06
CA LYS A 50 -21.83 14.49 2.25
C LYS A 50 -20.35 14.21 2.43
N ARG A 51 -19.52 15.25 2.47
CA ARG A 51 -18.07 15.11 2.71
C ARG A 51 -17.76 14.61 4.12
N ILE A 52 -18.48 15.10 5.13
CA ILE A 52 -18.35 14.61 6.52
C ILE A 52 -18.72 13.12 6.58
N LEU A 53 -19.84 12.73 5.98
CA LEU A 53 -20.27 11.33 5.94
C LEU A 53 -19.24 10.42 5.26
N GLN A 54 -18.72 10.84 4.09
CA GLN A 54 -17.64 10.13 3.38
C GLN A 54 -16.37 10.00 4.24
N ASN A 55 -16.02 11.04 4.98
CA ASN A 55 -14.86 11.05 5.87
C ASN A 55 -15.05 10.13 7.09
N ILE A 56 -16.28 10.04 7.63
CA ILE A 56 -16.61 9.11 8.71
C ILE A 56 -16.59 7.67 8.21
N GLU A 57 -17.20 7.39 7.06
CA GLU A 57 -17.15 6.06 6.43
C GLU A 57 -15.70 5.64 6.14
N PHE A 58 -14.87 6.58 5.68
CA PHE A 58 -13.43 6.37 5.51
C PHE A 58 -12.68 6.12 6.83
N MET A 59 -13.10 6.74 7.93
CA MET A 59 -12.52 6.44 9.24
C MET A 59 -12.97 5.09 9.76
N LYS A 60 -14.22 4.71 9.54
CA LYS A 60 -14.75 3.39 9.91
C LYS A 60 -14.13 2.26 9.10
N SER A 61 -13.76 2.49 7.85
CA SER A 61 -12.96 1.53 7.09
C SER A 61 -11.55 1.34 7.66
N ARG A 62 -11.07 2.20 8.58
CA ARG A 62 -9.86 1.97 9.38
C ARG A 62 -10.07 0.98 10.53
N GLN A 63 -11.31 0.64 10.89
CA GLN A 63 -11.59 -0.31 11.98
C GLN A 63 -11.50 -1.77 11.54
N SER A 64 -11.50 -2.02 10.23
CA SER A 64 -10.95 -3.23 9.63
C SER A 64 -9.79 -2.82 8.74
N ASP A 65 -8.58 -2.69 9.32
CA ASP A 65 -7.33 -2.44 8.60
C ASP A 65 -7.01 -3.50 7.53
N ARG A 66 -7.87 -4.50 7.34
CA ARG A 66 -7.72 -5.60 6.39
C ARG A 66 -8.95 -5.73 5.50
N VAL A 67 -8.72 -6.05 4.24
CA VAL A 67 -9.77 -6.41 3.26
C VAL A 67 -9.64 -7.89 2.91
N SER A 68 -10.73 -8.54 2.52
CA SER A 68 -10.67 -9.95 2.07
C SER A 68 -9.83 -10.09 0.81
N ILE A 69 -9.18 -11.24 0.64
CA ILE A 69 -8.34 -11.53 -0.51
C ILE A 69 -9.07 -11.34 -1.86
N GLY A 70 -10.37 -11.65 -1.93
CA GLY A 70 -11.17 -11.45 -3.14
C GLY A 70 -11.30 -9.98 -3.54
N VAL A 71 -11.59 -9.09 -2.57
CA VAL A 71 -11.66 -7.64 -2.82
C VAL A 71 -10.28 -7.08 -3.13
N ALA A 72 -9.27 -7.50 -2.36
CA ALA A 72 -7.89 -7.10 -2.58
C ALA A 72 -7.39 -7.46 -3.97
N TRP A 73 -7.68 -8.66 -4.45
CA TRP A 73 -7.26 -9.15 -5.76
C TRP A 73 -7.85 -8.34 -6.90
N LEU A 74 -9.14 -7.97 -6.83
CA LEU A 74 -9.77 -7.14 -7.87
C LEU A 74 -9.14 -5.75 -7.96
N LEU A 75 -8.90 -5.12 -6.82
CA LEU A 75 -8.20 -3.83 -6.75
C LEU A 75 -6.77 -3.95 -7.26
N ALA A 76 -6.06 -4.99 -6.83
CA ALA A 76 -4.68 -5.22 -7.23
C ALA A 76 -4.55 -5.48 -8.72
N LYS A 77 -5.48 -6.24 -9.31
CA LYS A 77 -5.51 -6.52 -10.75
C LYS A 77 -5.69 -5.23 -11.56
N SER A 78 -6.62 -4.36 -11.17
CA SER A 78 -6.82 -3.06 -11.85
C SER A 78 -5.54 -2.23 -11.91
N ILE A 79 -4.84 -2.11 -10.77
CA ILE A 79 -3.56 -1.39 -10.71
C ILE A 79 -2.48 -2.10 -11.51
N LEU A 80 -2.37 -3.42 -11.39
CA LEU A 80 -1.38 -4.23 -12.09
C LEU A 80 -1.52 -4.10 -13.61
N ASP A 81 -2.74 -4.13 -14.13
CA ASP A 81 -3.03 -4.00 -15.56
C ASP A 81 -2.60 -2.60 -16.06
N ARG A 82 -2.95 -1.53 -15.34
CA ARG A 82 -2.50 -0.16 -15.67
C ARG A 82 -0.99 0.01 -15.62
N LEU A 83 -0.31 -0.61 -14.64
CA LEU A 83 1.15 -0.57 -14.55
C LEU A 83 1.79 -1.25 -15.77
N ARG A 84 1.21 -2.36 -16.25
CA ARG A 84 1.69 -3.09 -17.44
C ARG A 84 1.41 -2.38 -18.77
N GLU A 85 0.46 -1.46 -18.79
CA GLU A 85 0.19 -0.62 -19.97
C GLU A 85 1.20 0.52 -20.15
N LEU A 86 2.02 0.81 -19.13
CA LEU A 86 3.06 1.84 -19.22
C LEU A 86 4.20 1.37 -20.15
N PRO A 87 4.57 2.14 -21.19
CA PRO A 87 5.62 1.76 -22.14
C PRO A 87 7.00 1.47 -21.50
N GLU A 88 7.29 2.12 -20.38
CA GLU A 88 8.56 1.98 -19.64
C GLU A 88 8.60 0.70 -18.79
N VAL A 89 7.43 0.07 -18.56
CA VAL A 89 7.32 -1.10 -17.70
C VAL A 89 7.42 -2.37 -18.53
N SER A 90 8.51 -3.10 -18.35
CA SER A 90 8.70 -4.40 -19.01
C SER A 90 8.02 -5.55 -18.25
N LYS A 91 7.82 -5.39 -16.94
CA LYS A 91 7.16 -6.40 -16.09
C LYS A 91 6.59 -5.74 -14.85
N ALA A 92 5.44 -6.22 -14.38
CA ALA A 92 4.90 -5.87 -13.06
C ALA A 92 4.26 -7.10 -12.41
N GLN A 93 4.38 -7.20 -11.08
CA GLN A 93 3.85 -8.32 -10.31
C GLN A 93 3.38 -7.87 -8.92
N VAL A 94 2.25 -8.44 -8.48
CA VAL A 94 1.77 -8.31 -7.10
C VAL A 94 2.72 -9.05 -6.15
N ALA A 95 3.03 -8.43 -5.01
CA ALA A 95 3.87 -8.95 -3.94
C ALA A 95 3.09 -8.96 -2.62
N GLY A 96 3.80 -8.88 -1.50
CA GLY A 96 3.20 -8.76 -0.18
C GLY A 96 2.36 -9.95 0.25
N SER A 97 1.50 -9.69 1.23
CA SER A 97 0.59 -10.69 1.80
C SER A 97 -0.42 -11.23 0.78
N LEU A 98 -0.81 -10.41 -0.21
CA LEU A 98 -1.71 -10.84 -1.28
C LEU A 98 -1.07 -11.94 -2.13
N ARG A 99 0.22 -11.82 -2.48
CA ARG A 99 0.94 -12.86 -3.23
C ARG A 99 1.10 -14.15 -2.43
N ARG A 100 1.15 -14.08 -1.11
CA ARG A 100 1.24 -15.26 -0.22
C ARG A 100 -0.11 -15.91 0.07
N GLY A 101 -1.21 -15.41 -0.51
CA GLY A 101 -2.54 -16.01 -0.36
C GLY A 101 -3.19 -15.81 1.01
N TRP A 102 -2.79 -14.78 1.76
CA TRP A 102 -3.42 -14.49 3.06
C TRP A 102 -4.90 -14.11 2.90
N GLU A 103 -5.77 -14.69 3.73
CA GLU A 103 -7.23 -14.54 3.67
C GLU A 103 -7.73 -13.09 3.70
N THR A 104 -6.98 -12.23 4.40
CA THR A 104 -7.21 -10.79 4.48
C THR A 104 -5.87 -10.06 4.41
N VAL A 105 -5.84 -8.87 3.82
CA VAL A 105 -4.61 -8.07 3.61
C VAL A 105 -4.81 -6.62 4.02
N SER A 106 -3.76 -5.98 4.54
CA SER A 106 -3.81 -4.59 5.02
C SER A 106 -3.33 -3.54 4.01
N ASP A 107 -2.64 -4.00 2.97
CA ASP A 107 -2.03 -3.21 1.92
C ASP A 107 -1.84 -4.07 0.67
N LEU A 108 -1.53 -3.38 -0.43
CA LEU A 108 -1.21 -3.98 -1.71
C LEU A 108 0.21 -3.60 -2.12
N ASP A 109 1.02 -4.61 -2.42
CA ASP A 109 2.42 -4.45 -2.76
C ASP A 109 2.65 -4.84 -4.22
N PHE A 110 3.45 -4.05 -4.96
CA PHE A 110 3.73 -4.28 -6.37
C PHE A 110 5.21 -4.07 -6.69
N VAL A 111 5.83 -5.01 -7.41
CA VAL A 111 7.17 -4.83 -7.97
C VAL A 111 7.05 -4.60 -9.46
N VAL A 112 7.65 -3.52 -9.93
CA VAL A 112 7.65 -3.04 -11.31
C VAL A 112 9.08 -3.05 -11.83
N VAL A 113 9.25 -3.49 -13.08
CA VAL A 113 10.53 -3.53 -13.77
C VAL A 113 10.59 -2.43 -14.81
N SER A 114 11.57 -1.53 -14.66
CA SER A 114 11.85 -0.43 -15.59
C SER A 114 13.31 -0.01 -15.46
N ASP A 115 13.91 0.42 -16.57
CA ASP A 115 15.22 1.09 -16.57
C ASP A 115 15.11 2.60 -16.25
N ASP A 116 13.90 3.17 -16.34
CA ASP A 116 13.59 4.56 -15.96
C ASP A 116 12.56 4.58 -14.82
N SER A 117 13.05 4.58 -13.58
CA SER A 117 12.19 4.57 -12.40
C SER A 117 11.49 5.90 -12.17
N VAL A 118 12.13 7.02 -12.54
CA VAL A 118 11.59 8.37 -12.36
C VAL A 118 10.38 8.56 -13.26
N GLN A 119 10.51 8.22 -14.54
CA GLN A 119 9.41 8.34 -15.50
C GLN A 119 8.23 7.44 -15.13
N VAL A 120 8.48 6.22 -14.67
CA VAL A 120 7.42 5.32 -14.18
C VAL A 120 6.68 5.93 -13.00
N ILE A 121 7.40 6.47 -12.01
CA ILE A 121 6.79 7.09 -10.83
C ILE A 121 5.92 8.30 -11.20
N GLU A 122 6.39 9.15 -12.12
CA GLU A 122 5.58 10.27 -12.62
C GLU A 122 4.29 9.82 -13.31
N LYS A 123 4.33 8.71 -14.04
CA LYS A 123 3.13 8.12 -14.67
C LYS A 123 2.22 7.46 -13.66
N ILE A 124 2.75 6.84 -12.61
CA ILE A 124 1.96 6.29 -11.50
C ILE A 124 1.07 7.39 -10.93
N PHE A 125 1.59 8.60 -10.69
CA PHE A 125 0.79 9.71 -10.13
C PHE A 125 -0.43 10.13 -10.97
N LYS A 126 -0.48 9.72 -12.24
CA LYS A 126 -1.58 10.01 -13.17
C LYS A 126 -2.61 8.89 -13.24
N ILE A 127 -2.41 7.77 -12.53
CA ILE A 127 -3.37 6.66 -12.48
C ILE A 127 -4.64 7.13 -11.76
N PRO A 128 -5.83 7.06 -12.38
CA PRO A 128 -7.08 7.55 -11.80
C PRO A 128 -7.48 6.90 -10.47
N ASP A 129 -7.09 5.64 -10.27
CA ASP A 129 -7.41 4.87 -9.06
C ASP A 129 -6.60 5.32 -7.82
N ILE A 130 -5.61 6.22 -8.02
CA ILE A 130 -4.79 6.76 -6.93
C ILE A 130 -5.44 8.00 -6.34
N ARG A 131 -5.97 7.83 -5.13
CA ARG A 131 -6.58 8.92 -4.37
C ARG A 131 -5.56 9.89 -3.80
N LYS A 132 -4.44 9.37 -3.29
CA LYS A 132 -3.41 10.18 -2.61
C LYS A 132 -2.03 9.54 -2.70
N VAL A 133 -1.02 10.33 -3.05
CA VAL A 133 0.39 9.98 -2.82
C VAL A 133 0.73 10.28 -1.35
N ILE A 134 1.21 9.27 -0.63
CA ILE A 134 1.61 9.38 0.78
C ILE A 134 3.07 9.84 0.87
N SER A 135 3.95 9.19 0.10
CA SER A 135 5.37 9.53 -0.02
C SER A 135 5.93 8.90 -1.30
N HIS A 136 7.06 9.41 -1.79
CA HIS A 136 7.80 8.80 -2.88
C HIS A 136 9.31 9.04 -2.72
N GLY A 137 10.10 8.12 -3.26
CA GLY A 137 11.53 8.26 -3.52
C GLY A 137 11.82 7.82 -4.95
N GLU A 138 13.09 7.65 -5.30
CA GLU A 138 13.49 7.33 -6.69
C GLU A 138 13.05 5.95 -7.18
N LYS A 139 12.90 4.98 -6.27
CA LYS A 139 12.60 3.57 -6.59
C LYS A 139 11.37 3.02 -5.87
N LYS A 140 10.66 3.87 -5.12
CA LYS A 140 9.52 3.43 -4.31
C LYS A 140 8.50 4.55 -4.16
N VAL A 141 7.23 4.20 -4.29
CA VAL A 141 6.10 5.09 -4.01
C VAL A 141 5.13 4.43 -3.05
N SER A 142 4.71 5.21 -2.05
CA SER A 142 3.62 4.87 -1.14
C SER A 142 2.38 5.66 -1.54
N ILE A 143 1.29 4.96 -1.83
CA ILE A 143 0.04 5.55 -2.26
C ILE A 143 -1.13 5.06 -1.43
N ARG A 144 -2.24 5.77 -1.56
CA ARG A 144 -3.57 5.33 -1.11
C ARG A 144 -4.47 5.28 -2.33
N LEU A 145 -5.06 4.11 -2.55
CA LEU A 145 -6.03 3.91 -3.62
C LEU A 145 -7.41 4.42 -3.22
N GLU A 146 -8.29 4.54 -4.21
CA GLU A 146 -9.73 4.63 -3.96
C GLU A 146 -10.21 3.44 -3.10
N GLY A 147 -11.15 3.69 -2.19
CA GLY A 147 -11.52 2.73 -1.13
C GLY A 147 -10.60 2.70 0.10
N GLY A 148 -9.46 3.42 0.06
CA GLY A 148 -8.66 3.74 1.25
C GLY A 148 -7.52 2.78 1.58
N ILE A 149 -7.41 1.66 0.85
CA ILE A 149 -6.31 0.70 1.00
C ILE A 149 -4.96 1.35 0.68
N ARG A 150 -3.96 1.08 1.52
CA ARG A 150 -2.57 1.52 1.26
C ARG A 150 -1.95 0.62 0.22
N SER A 151 -1.07 1.20 -0.59
CA SER A 151 -0.28 0.42 -1.53
C SER A 151 1.15 0.94 -1.62
N GLN A 152 2.06 0.01 -1.87
CA GLN A 152 3.47 0.26 -2.11
C GLN A 152 3.83 -0.26 -3.50
N ILE A 153 4.51 0.57 -4.29
CA ILE A 153 5.02 0.17 -5.61
C ILE A 153 6.52 0.41 -5.60
N TRP A 154 7.28 -0.65 -5.85
CA TRP A 154 8.73 -0.62 -6.00
C TRP A 154 9.09 -0.70 -7.48
N VAL A 155 10.03 0.11 -7.92
CA VAL A 155 10.52 0.14 -9.30
C VAL A 155 12.00 -0.24 -9.31
N HIS A 156 12.32 -1.35 -9.95
CA HIS A 156 13.68 -1.89 -10.04
C HIS A 156 14.07 -2.17 -11.49
N SER A 157 15.37 -2.19 -11.77
CA SER A 157 15.85 -2.64 -13.07
C SER A 157 15.65 -4.16 -13.24
N PRO A 158 15.70 -4.69 -14.47
CA PRO A 158 15.50 -6.12 -14.73
C PRO A 158 16.41 -7.04 -13.92
N GLN A 159 17.65 -6.61 -13.63
CA GLN A 159 18.64 -7.45 -12.94
C GLN A 159 18.39 -7.59 -11.43
N HIS A 160 17.56 -6.73 -10.85
CA HIS A 160 17.18 -6.78 -9.42
C HIS A 160 15.76 -7.31 -9.20
N PHE A 161 15.05 -7.72 -10.27
CA PHE A 161 13.65 -8.08 -10.17
C PHE A 161 13.39 -9.24 -9.19
N GLY A 162 14.21 -10.30 -9.24
CA GLY A 162 14.10 -11.47 -8.38
C GLY A 162 14.29 -11.14 -6.90
N SER A 163 15.34 -10.39 -6.56
CA SER A 163 15.58 -9.95 -5.18
C SER A 163 14.50 -9.00 -4.68
N ALA A 164 14.05 -8.05 -5.50
CA ALA A 164 12.99 -7.12 -5.15
C ALA A 164 11.67 -7.84 -4.93
N LEU A 165 11.31 -8.80 -5.81
CA LEU A 165 10.11 -9.60 -5.67
C LEU A 165 10.15 -10.47 -4.42
N GLN A 166 11.28 -11.14 -4.14
CA GLN A 166 11.46 -11.93 -2.91
C GLN A 166 11.26 -11.03 -1.68
N TYR A 167 11.97 -9.90 -1.63
CA TYR A 167 11.93 -8.96 -0.52
C TYR A 167 10.52 -8.42 -0.29
N ALA A 168 9.86 -7.90 -1.32
CA ALA A 168 8.52 -7.32 -1.22
C ALA A 168 7.44 -8.39 -0.95
N THR A 169 7.68 -9.65 -1.36
CA THR A 169 6.76 -10.75 -1.06
C THR A 169 6.83 -11.15 0.41
N GLY A 170 8.02 -11.12 1.02
CA GLY A 170 8.17 -11.53 2.40
C GLY A 170 7.83 -13.01 2.63
N SER A 171 7.33 -13.40 3.81
CA SER A 171 7.00 -12.55 4.97
C SER A 171 8.23 -11.84 5.57
N GLN A 172 8.01 -10.90 6.51
CA GLN A 172 9.13 -10.28 7.25
C GLN A 172 9.99 -11.33 7.95
N ALA A 173 9.37 -12.36 8.55
CA ALA A 173 10.07 -13.45 9.21
C ALA A 173 10.91 -14.25 8.21
N HIS A 174 10.36 -14.56 7.04
CA HIS A 174 11.09 -15.21 5.95
C HIS A 174 12.28 -14.38 5.47
N ASN A 175 12.10 -13.08 5.27
CA ASN A 175 13.18 -12.16 4.90
C ASN A 175 14.30 -12.07 5.95
N VAL A 176 13.94 -12.15 7.24
CA VAL A 176 14.95 -12.23 8.32
C VAL A 176 15.75 -13.52 8.18
N LYS A 177 15.08 -14.66 8.00
CA LYS A 177 15.75 -15.96 7.81
C LYS A 177 16.67 -15.99 6.59
N LEU A 178 16.21 -15.51 5.43
CA LEU A 178 17.06 -15.50 4.24
C LEU A 178 18.29 -14.59 4.42
N ARG A 179 18.16 -13.47 5.15
CA ARG A 179 19.31 -12.60 5.47
C ARG A 179 20.27 -13.26 6.47
N GLU A 180 19.77 -14.02 7.43
CA GLU A 180 20.62 -14.86 8.31
C GLU A 180 21.41 -15.89 7.49
N PHE A 181 20.76 -16.59 6.55
CA PHE A 181 21.45 -17.52 5.64
C PHE A 181 22.50 -16.81 4.78
N ALA A 182 22.15 -15.66 4.19
CA ALA A 182 23.08 -14.86 3.40
C ALA A 182 24.32 -14.48 4.22
N SER A 183 24.12 -14.00 5.44
CA SER A 183 25.20 -13.59 6.35
C SER A 183 26.13 -14.75 6.69
N ASN A 184 25.58 -15.94 6.92
CA ASN A 184 26.39 -17.14 7.20
C ASN A 184 27.23 -17.58 5.99
N LEU A 185 26.85 -17.16 4.78
CA LEU A 185 27.58 -17.40 3.53
C LEU A 185 28.51 -16.24 3.14
N GLY A 186 28.66 -15.22 4.00
CA GLY A 186 29.51 -14.05 3.73
C GLY A 186 28.87 -13.01 2.79
N TYR A 187 27.53 -13.00 2.71
CA TYR A 187 26.77 -12.04 1.91
C TYR A 187 25.85 -11.19 2.76
N SER A 188 25.56 -9.97 2.29
CA SER A 188 24.36 -9.24 2.72
C SER A 188 23.31 -9.32 1.63
N LEU A 189 22.04 -9.55 2.00
CA LEU A 189 20.91 -9.63 1.07
C LEU A 189 19.95 -8.46 1.29
N SER A 190 19.57 -7.80 0.19
CA SER A 190 18.62 -6.68 0.14
C SER A 190 17.67 -6.82 -1.05
N GLU A 191 16.76 -5.86 -1.23
CA GLU A 191 15.94 -5.72 -2.43
C GLU A 191 16.78 -5.54 -3.73
N PHE A 192 18.04 -5.12 -3.61
CA PHE A 192 18.98 -4.96 -4.73
C PHE A 192 19.82 -6.22 -5.00
N GLY A 193 19.59 -7.32 -4.29
CA GLY A 193 20.35 -8.56 -4.45
C GLY A 193 21.38 -8.76 -3.36
N PHE A 194 22.41 -9.55 -3.64
CA PHE A 194 23.47 -9.84 -2.67
C PHE A 194 24.65 -8.92 -2.87
N LYS A 195 25.31 -8.59 -1.76
CA LYS A 195 26.59 -7.89 -1.75
C LYS A 195 27.62 -8.69 -0.95
N ARG A 196 28.79 -8.88 -1.54
CA ARG A 196 29.97 -9.51 -0.93
C ARG A 196 30.75 -8.51 -0.06
N GLU A 197 31.64 -9.01 0.77
CA GLU A 197 32.51 -8.17 1.61
C GLU A 197 33.40 -7.21 0.80
N ASP A 198 33.85 -7.64 -0.38
CA ASP A 198 34.66 -6.82 -1.30
C ASP A 198 33.86 -5.71 -2.02
N GLY A 199 32.54 -5.65 -1.77
CA GLY A 199 31.63 -4.68 -2.33
C GLY A 199 31.00 -5.07 -3.67
N SER A 200 31.41 -6.19 -4.28
CA SER A 200 30.80 -6.69 -5.51
C SER A 200 29.38 -7.25 -5.26
N GLU A 201 28.55 -7.18 -6.30
CA GLU A 201 27.14 -7.57 -6.23
C GLU A 201 26.88 -8.88 -6.98
N ILE A 202 25.94 -9.66 -6.46
CA ILE A 202 25.34 -10.81 -7.16
C ILE A 202 23.91 -10.42 -7.49
N LEU A 203 23.68 -10.18 -8.78
CA LEU A 203 22.38 -9.76 -9.32
C LEU A 203 21.41 -10.94 -9.38
N CYS A 204 20.15 -10.68 -9.12
CA CYS A 204 19.09 -11.68 -9.04
C CYS A 204 17.93 -11.28 -9.94
N PRO A 205 17.98 -11.57 -11.26
CA PRO A 205 16.91 -11.24 -12.18
C PRO A 205 15.64 -12.10 -11.97
N ASP A 206 15.76 -13.26 -11.31
CA ASP A 206 14.65 -14.16 -10.97
C ASP A 206 14.73 -14.57 -9.49
N GLU A 207 13.58 -14.82 -8.86
CA GLU A 207 13.53 -15.24 -7.45
C GLU A 207 14.28 -16.56 -7.22
N THR A 208 14.27 -17.46 -8.20
CA THR A 208 14.96 -18.75 -8.12
C THR A 208 16.45 -18.55 -7.87
N VAL A 209 17.06 -17.55 -8.51
CA VAL A 209 18.48 -17.19 -8.33
C VAL A 209 18.77 -16.77 -6.88
N VAL A 210 17.81 -16.12 -6.20
CA VAL A 210 17.96 -15.74 -4.78
C VAL A 210 18.09 -16.98 -3.90
N TYR A 211 17.20 -17.95 -4.08
CA TYR A 211 17.22 -19.19 -3.29
C TYR A 211 18.44 -20.06 -3.64
N GLU A 212 18.78 -20.19 -4.93
CA GLU A 212 19.95 -20.93 -5.39
C GLU A 212 21.26 -20.35 -4.83
N THR A 213 21.40 -19.02 -4.79
CA THR A 213 22.56 -18.34 -4.20
C THR A 213 22.70 -18.66 -2.70
N LEU A 214 21.59 -18.93 -2.02
CA LEU A 214 21.54 -19.36 -0.62
C LEU A 214 21.67 -20.88 -0.43
N GLY A 215 21.80 -21.65 -1.52
CA GLY A 215 21.81 -23.12 -1.47
C GLY A 215 20.45 -23.74 -1.11
N LEU A 216 19.36 -23.03 -1.39
CA LEU A 216 17.99 -23.43 -1.09
C LEU A 216 17.21 -23.71 -2.38
N PRO A 217 16.22 -24.62 -2.37
CA PRO A 217 15.24 -24.69 -3.44
C PRO A 217 14.35 -23.43 -3.43
N TRP A 218 13.75 -23.09 -4.57
CA TRP A 218 12.76 -22.02 -4.61
C TRP A 218 11.57 -22.35 -3.70
N ILE A 219 11.21 -21.40 -2.84
CA ILE A 219 10.12 -21.55 -1.88
C ILE A 219 8.89 -20.80 -2.41
N ALA A 220 7.79 -21.52 -2.58
CA ALA A 220 6.52 -20.96 -3.02
C ALA A 220 6.05 -19.84 -2.07
N PRO A 221 5.52 -18.71 -2.59
CA PRO A 221 5.07 -17.56 -1.78
C PRO A 221 4.17 -17.92 -0.59
N GLU A 222 3.29 -18.90 -0.76
CA GLU A 222 2.32 -19.38 0.23
C GLU A 222 2.98 -20.06 1.44
N LEU A 223 4.23 -20.50 1.29
CA LEU A 223 5.02 -21.15 2.35
C LEU A 223 5.95 -20.16 3.10
N ARG A 224 5.92 -18.86 2.76
CA ARG A 224 6.82 -17.83 3.29
C ARG A 224 6.19 -16.98 4.41
#